data_AF-A0A562JUM5-F1
#
_entry.id   AF-A0A562JUM5-F1
#
_cell.length_a   1.000
_cell.length_b   1.000
_cell.length_c   1.000
_cell.angle_alpha   90.00
_cell.angle_beta   90.00
_cell.angle_gamma   90.00
#
_symmetry.space_group_name_H-M   'P 1'
#
loop_
_entity.id
_entity.type
_entity.pdbx_description
1 polymer ?
#
loop_
_entity_poly.entity_id
_entity_poly.type
_entity_poly.pdbx_seq_one_letter_code
_entity_poly.pdbx_strand_id
1 'polypeptide(L)'
;MISYRFFNFLGAILFAGIALQMFIQTSGVKKLIEAGSFVAVSALLYFILVSVFHKNKNLFVPLMAVLVLLSVGMIFLQEMIFGGAH
;
A
#
# COMPACT_ATOMS: atom_id res chain seq x y z
N MET A 1 -11.37 -17.83 15.25
CA MET A 1 -11.54 -16.40 14.87
C MET A 1 -10.17 -15.75 14.86
N ILE A 2 -9.60 -15.45 13.69
CA ILE A 2 -8.36 -14.67 13.63
C ILE A 2 -8.71 -13.25 14.07
N SER A 3 -8.03 -12.75 15.11
CA SER A 3 -8.40 -11.48 15.74
C SER A 3 -7.88 -10.29 14.91
N TYR A 4 -8.58 -9.16 14.97
CA TYR A 4 -8.14 -7.88 14.39
C TYR A 4 -6.70 -7.52 14.79
N ARG A 5 -6.32 -7.84 16.04
CA ARG A 5 -4.96 -7.63 16.56
C ARG A 5 -3.91 -8.45 15.81
N PHE A 6 -4.25 -9.67 15.39
CA PHE A 6 -3.34 -10.51 14.62
C PHE A 6 -3.01 -9.88 13.26
N PHE A 7 -4.02 -9.40 12.53
CA PHE A 7 -3.79 -8.75 11.23
C PHE A 7 -2.95 -7.46 11.36
N ASN A 8 -3.18 -6.68 12.42
CA ASN A 8 -2.35 -5.50 12.66
C ASN A 8 -0.89 -5.85 13.00
N PHE A 9 -0.68 -6.90 13.81
CA PHE A 9 0.66 -7.35 14.16
C PHE A 9 1.41 -7.92 12.95
N LEU A 10 0.72 -8.72 12.13
CA LEU A 10 1.25 -9.26 10.88
C LEU A 10 1.60 -8.12 9.91
N GLY A 11 0.73 -7.13 9.74
CA GLY A 11 1.00 -5.95 8.93
C GLY A 11 2.22 -5.17 9.43
N ALA A 12 2.31 -4.92 10.74
CA ALA A 12 3.43 -4.21 11.34
C ALA A 12 4.77 -4.91 11.06
N ILE A 13 4.83 -6.24 11.23
CA ILE A 13 6.04 -7.02 10.93
C ILE A 13 6.38 -6.96 9.44
N LEU A 14 5.39 -7.15 8.56
CA LEU A 14 5.61 -7.12 7.12
C LEU A 14 6.15 -5.76 6.65
N PHE A 15 5.48 -4.67 7.02
CA PHE A 15 5.90 -3.34 6.60
C PHE A 15 7.21 -2.89 7.25
N ALA A 16 7.50 -3.32 8.49
CA ALA A 16 8.81 -3.09 9.11
C ALA A 16 9.91 -3.85 8.35
N GLY A 17 9.66 -5.11 7.97
CA GLY A 17 10.59 -5.91 7.17
C GLY A 17 10.85 -5.30 5.79
N ILE A 18 9.81 -4.84 5.11
CA ILE A 18 9.91 -4.16 3.81
C ILE A 18 10.68 -2.84 3.95
N ALA A 19 10.38 -2.03 4.97
CA ALA A 19 11.09 -0.77 5.22
C ALA A 19 12.58 -1.01 5.49
N LEU A 20 12.92 -2.05 6.28
CA LEU A 20 14.31 -2.44 6.52
C LEU A 20 15.00 -2.88 5.23
N GLN A 21 14.36 -3.73 4.43
CA GLN A 21 14.90 -4.18 3.14
C GLN A 21 15.11 -3.01 2.18
N MET A 22 14.17 -2.08 2.10
CA MET A 22 14.31 -0.86 1.30
C MET A 22 15.54 -0.06 1.70
N PHE A 23 15.76 0.14 3.01
CA PHE A 23 16.91 0.90 3.51
C PHE A 23 18.25 0.22 3.19
N ILE A 24 18.29 -1.11 3.22
CA ILE A 24 19.50 -1.89 2.91
C ILE A 24 19.78 -1.93 1.40
N GLN A 25 18.73 -2.09 0.58
CA GLN A 25 18.89 -2.38 -0.85
C GLN A 25 18.85 -1.15 -1.75
N THR A 26 18.26 -0.03 -1.30
CA THR A 26 18.09 1.16 -2.14
C THR A 26 19.31 2.07 -2.07
N SER A 27 20.06 2.17 -3.16
CA SER A 27 21.13 3.15 -3.32
C SER A 27 20.58 4.44 -3.96
N GLY A 28 20.69 5.55 -3.22
CA GLY A 28 20.34 6.90 -3.69
C GLY A 28 19.15 7.53 -2.97
N VAL A 29 19.33 8.76 -2.51
CA VAL A 29 18.36 9.50 -1.67
C VAL A 29 17.00 9.68 -2.35
N LYS A 30 16.98 10.00 -3.66
CA LYS A 30 15.72 10.15 -4.42
C LYS A 30 14.90 8.86 -4.45
N LYS A 31 15.54 7.73 -4.77
CA LYS A 31 14.88 6.42 -4.82
C LYS A 31 14.42 5.96 -3.44
N LEU A 32 15.19 6.28 -2.40
CA LEU A 32 14.82 5.97 -1.01
C LEU A 32 13.58 6.77 -0.57
N ILE A 33 13.47 8.05 -0.95
CA ILE A 33 12.30 8.87 -0.63
C ILE A 33 11.07 8.35 -1.37
N GLU A 34 11.19 8.03 -2.66
CA GLU A 34 10.08 7.50 -3.46
C GLU A 34 9.60 6.15 -2.93
N ALA A 35 10.50 5.18 -2.75
CA ALA A 35 10.16 3.88 -2.19
C ALA A 35 9.61 4.01 -0.75
N GLY A 36 10.20 4.90 0.06
CA GLY A 36 9.77 5.22 1.41
C GLY A 36 8.32 5.69 1.45
N SER A 37 7.99 6.66 0.59
CA SER A 37 6.63 7.17 0.45
C SER A 37 5.64 6.10 0.01
N PHE A 38 6.04 5.24 -0.94
CA PHE A 38 5.22 4.13 -1.42
C PHE A 38 4.90 3.12 -0.30
N VAL A 39 5.91 2.74 0.50
CA VAL A 39 5.72 1.80 1.61
C VAL A 39 4.87 2.41 2.72
N ALA A 40 5.06 3.70 3.02
CA ALA A 40 4.25 4.40 4.02
C ALA A 40 2.76 4.45 3.61
N VAL A 41 2.47 4.82 2.36
CA VAL A 41 1.10 4.85 1.82
C VAL A 41 0.49 3.44 1.80
N SER A 42 1.26 2.44 1.39
CA SER A 42 0.82 1.04 1.37
C SER A 42 0.47 0.52 2.76
N ALA A 43 1.29 0.83 3.77
CA ALA A 43 1.03 0.47 5.16
C ALA A 43 -0.25 1.13 5.67
N LEU A 44 -0.44 2.42 5.38
CA LEU A 44 -1.63 3.17 5.77
C LEU A 44 -2.91 2.58 5.16
N LEU A 45 -2.88 2.27 3.86
CA LEU A 45 -3.99 1.60 3.17
C LEU A 45 -4.30 0.23 3.78
N TYR A 46 -3.28 -0.57 4.10
CA TYR A 46 -3.46 -1.86 4.76
C TYR A 46 -4.18 -1.72 6.10
N PHE A 47 -3.73 -0.83 6.98
CA PHE A 47 -4.35 -0.65 8.31
C PHE A 47 -5.79 -0.14 8.20
N ILE A 48 -6.08 0.76 7.24
CA ILE A 48 -7.44 1.21 6.95
C ILE A 48 -8.30 0.02 6.51
N LEU A 49 -7.83 -0.79 5.57
CA LEU A 49 -8.55 -1.95 5.07
C LEU A 49 -8.84 -2.98 6.17
N VAL A 50 -7.86 -3.26 7.03
CA VAL A 50 -8.04 -4.16 8.18
C VAL A 50 -9.07 -3.60 9.15
N SER A 51 -9.07 -2.28 9.39
CA SER A 51 -10.07 -1.60 10.23
C SER A 51 -11.48 -1.66 9.62
N VAL A 52 -11.60 -1.39 8.33
CA VAL A 52 -12.87 -1.46 7.59
C VAL A 52 -13.40 -2.89 7.57
N PHE A 53 -12.56 -3.88 7.28
CA PHE A 53 -12.93 -5.29 7.28
C PHE A 53 -13.45 -5.75 8.65
N HIS A 54 -12.84 -5.25 9.73
CA HIS A 54 -13.28 -5.58 11.07
C HIS A 54 -14.59 -4.89 11.46
N LYS A 55 -14.77 -3.61 11.11
CA LYS A 55 -15.97 -2.83 11.45
C LYS A 55 -17.17 -3.16 10.57
N ASN A 56 -16.98 -3.25 9.25
CA ASN A 56 -18.04 -3.44 8.28
C ASN A 56 -17.55 -4.18 7.03
N LYS A 57 -17.75 -5.49 7.03
CA LYS A 57 -17.37 -6.37 5.91
C LYS A 57 -18.07 -6.01 4.59
N ASN A 58 -19.27 -5.44 4.65
CA ASN A 58 -20.00 -5.05 3.45
C ASN A 58 -19.38 -3.85 2.74
N LEU A 59 -18.62 -3.01 3.47
CA LEU A 59 -17.86 -1.90 2.88
C LEU A 59 -16.49 -2.33 2.35
N PHE A 60 -15.95 -3.45 2.79
CA PHE A 60 -14.63 -3.93 2.35
C PHE A 60 -14.60 -4.24 0.85
N VAL A 61 -15.60 -4.97 0.35
CA VAL A 61 -15.69 -5.36 -1.07
C VAL A 61 -15.75 -4.15 -2.01
N PRO A 62 -16.65 -3.17 -1.83
CA PRO A 62 -16.67 -1.99 -2.69
C PRO A 62 -15.41 -1.14 -2.55
N LEU A 63 -14.81 -1.03 -1.35
CA LEU A 63 -13.54 -0.30 -1.18
C LEU A 63 -12.40 -0.97 -1.98
N MET A 64 -12.32 -2.29 -1.95
CA MET A 64 -11.37 -3.06 -2.77
C MET A 64 -11.62 -2.89 -4.26
N ALA A 65 -12.89 -2.92 -4.70
CA ALA A 65 -13.25 -2.70 -6.10
C ALA A 65 -12.79 -1.31 -6.58
N VAL A 66 -13.01 -0.27 -5.77
CA VAL A 66 -12.54 1.09 -6.07
C VAL A 66 -11.01 1.15 -6.14
N LEU A 67 -10.31 0.54 -5.19
CA LEU A 67 -8.84 0.51 -5.19
C LEU A 67 -8.27 -0.21 -6.42
N VAL A 68 -8.89 -1.31 -6.85
CA VAL A 68 -8.52 -2.03 -8.07
C VAL A 68 -8.74 -1.15 -9.30
N LEU A 69 -9.90 -0.51 -9.41
CA LEU A 69 -10.20 0.40 -10.51
C LEU A 69 -9.24 1.59 -10.57
N LEU A 70 -8.89 2.17 -9.41
CA LEU A 70 -7.89 3.23 -9.33
C LEU A 70 -6.51 2.73 -9.74
N SER A 71 -6.10 1.55 -9.28
CA SER A 71 -4.80 0.97 -9.61
C SER A 71 -4.68 0.68 -11.11
N VAL A 72 -5.69 0.04 -11.70
CA VAL A 72 -5.75 -0.26 -13.13
C VAL A 72 -5.84 1.03 -13.94
N GLY A 73 -6.69 1.98 -13.54
CA GLY A 73 -6.81 3.27 -14.19
C GLY A 73 -5.50 4.04 -14.20
N MET A 74 -4.79 4.09 -13.08
CA MET A 74 -3.49 4.76 -12.96
C MET A 74 -2.42 4.15 -13.88
N ILE A 75 -2.46 2.85 -14.16
CA ILE A 75 -1.54 2.22 -15.13
C ILE A 75 -1.75 2.81 -16.53
N PHE A 76 -3.00 2.94 -16.98
CA PHE A 76 -3.31 3.51 -18.29
C PHE A 76 -3.14 5.03 -18.34
N LEU A 77 -3.35 5.70 -17.21
CA LEU A 77 -3.21 7.15 -17.06
C LEU A 77 -1.75 7.59 -16.82
N GLN A 78 -0.85 6.66 -16.52
CA GLN A 78 0.54 6.96 -16.15
C GLN A 78 1.25 7.76 -17.23
N GLU A 79 1.12 7.36 -18.50
CA GLU A 79 1.73 8.07 -19.64
C GLU A 79 1.14 9.48 -19.83
N MET A 80 -0.15 9.66 -19.56
CA MET A 80 -0.83 10.95 -19.72
C MET A 80 -0.56 11.92 -18.56
N ILE A 81 -0.46 11.42 -17.32
CA ILE A 81 -0.31 12.24 -16.12
C ILE A 81 1.16 12.55 -15.82
N PHE A 82 2.06 11.58 -16.01
CA PHE A 82 3.48 11.75 -15.69
C PHE A 82 4.35 12.09 -16.90
N GLY A 83 3.75 12.13 -18.11
CA GLY A 83 4.44 12.39 -19.36
C GLY A 83 5.28 11.20 -19.80
N GLY A 84 5.01 10.67 -21.00
CA GLY A 84 5.81 9.60 -21.59
C GLY A 84 7.28 10.01 -21.68
N ALA A 85 8.11 9.45 -20.80
CA ALA A 85 9.56 9.48 -20.86
C ALA A 85 10.05 8.04 -21.03
N HIS A 86 9.93 7.54 -22.25
CA HIS A 86 10.82 6.52 -22.77
C HIS A 86 11.99 7.22 -23.46
#